data_AF-A0A3L6KT88-F1
#
_entry.id   AF-A0A3L6KT88-F1
#
_cell.length_a   1.000
_cell.length_b   1.000
_cell.length_c   1.000
_cell.angle_alpha   90.00
_cell.angle_beta   90.00
_cell.angle_gamma   90.00
#
_symmetry.space_group_name_H-M   'P 1'
#
loop_
_entity.id
_entity.type
_entity.pdbx_description
1 polymer ?
#
loop_
_entity_poly.entity_id
_entity_poly.type
_entity_poly.pdbx_seq_one_letter_code
_entity_poly.pdbx_strand_id
1 'polypeptide(L)'
;MTVCFKCKSASAVVCSRDGPTKSYCSSCFTDFCTRLTRDSLFRNCGLPCDEPVVVAVSGGFSSMMLLHQLGILRTQNRIRQGEGRVTFELIPLHLREEELMAPTQQGPVNAFADEGDDARQENGRYCHTFSEVKEQFEELECLVRTQCEQWEFASTPLFTADEVQIVQYSDYLSPDELRGLREVLHHPRIPLSHRELLYRRLRGRILTVAAVESINKWRDIRQVSGRWYHMLTGENALRCCVATLREVMSNSNSNRIVHFGGHRGFLGQCMVMRPLRSLIPREAVIYCRLHGIQAGFTPSLSTLTALRSFDRTLEVFINIMLGSYRTSIFNVLNTVTRLDVGADAEILNVDLRTKQSGGPCGENTKQAKRVIAGKAAQHHREQLKMRRPICCLWEGADIKGEEEAEENGEEGKLSNQSRRLCVVCGCFITCADEHPVTLRFGRRFVCESCLQLMNDFANTRRAEAGTESERILTDPAVHSAVTTGPGTMLSAFESLTTTMQMLVAATGNSPSLAGNDGTGEDRCVRRRLSAHGAEEYILQTDDGEKDS
;
A
#
# COMPACT_ATOMS: atom_id res chain seq x y z
N MET A 1 -4.20 -35.04 26.14
CA MET A 1 -4.10 -34.20 24.92
C MET A 1 -5.33 -33.30 24.87
N THR A 2 -5.17 -32.01 24.59
CA THR A 2 -6.30 -31.10 24.43
C THR A 2 -6.95 -31.30 23.06
N VAL A 3 -8.27 -31.47 23.01
CA VAL A 3 -9.02 -31.62 21.76
C VAL A 3 -9.34 -30.26 21.14
N CYS A 4 -9.49 -30.22 19.82
CA CYS A 4 -9.84 -28.99 19.11
C CYS A 4 -11.20 -28.44 19.58
N PHE A 5 -11.23 -27.16 19.94
CA PHE A 5 -12.43 -26.45 20.37
C PHE A 5 -13.55 -26.46 19.32
N LYS A 6 -13.21 -26.46 18.02
CA LYS A 6 -14.18 -26.33 16.93
C LYS A 6 -14.78 -27.66 16.48
N CYS A 7 -13.95 -28.65 16.14
CA CYS A 7 -14.43 -29.96 15.68
C CYS A 7 -14.61 -30.99 16.80
N LYS A 8 -14.07 -30.74 18.00
CA LYS A 8 -14.13 -31.62 19.18
C LYS A 8 -13.53 -33.03 19.01
N SER A 9 -12.90 -33.31 17.86
CA SER A 9 -12.36 -34.64 17.53
C SER A 9 -10.83 -34.64 17.40
N ALA A 10 -10.28 -33.77 16.55
CA ALA A 10 -8.84 -33.73 16.28
C ALA A 10 -8.03 -33.13 17.44
N SER A 11 -6.75 -33.50 17.52
CA SER A 11 -5.81 -32.92 18.48
C SER A 11 -5.62 -31.42 18.23
N ALA A 12 -5.64 -30.62 19.29
CA ALA A 12 -5.41 -29.19 19.20
C ALA A 12 -3.90 -28.89 19.11
N VAL A 13 -3.49 -28.14 18.09
CA VAL A 13 -2.09 -27.79 17.82
C VAL A 13 -1.85 -26.27 17.81
N VAL A 14 -2.92 -25.47 17.77
CA VAL A 14 -2.84 -24.01 17.79
C VAL A 14 -3.64 -23.44 18.96
N CYS A 15 -2.97 -22.69 19.84
CA CYS A 15 -3.65 -21.87 20.84
C CYS A 15 -4.18 -20.59 20.17
N SER A 16 -5.48 -20.33 20.26
CA SER A 16 -6.06 -19.13 19.66
C SER A 16 -5.74 -17.87 20.45
N ARG A 17 -6.02 -16.71 19.84
CA ARG A 17 -5.95 -15.41 20.52
C ARG A 17 -6.85 -15.34 21.76
N ASP A 18 -7.92 -16.13 21.83
CA ASP A 18 -8.86 -16.16 22.96
C ASP A 18 -8.31 -16.96 24.16
N GLY A 19 -7.15 -17.59 24.02
CA GLY A 19 -6.49 -18.35 25.07
C GLY A 19 -6.56 -19.87 24.88
N PRO A 20 -5.94 -20.62 25.81
CA PRO A 20 -5.71 -22.07 25.65
C PRO A 20 -7.00 -22.89 25.66
N THR A 21 -8.07 -22.38 26.27
CA THR A 21 -9.39 -23.02 26.31
C THR A 21 -10.06 -23.10 24.93
N LYS A 22 -9.66 -22.23 23.99
CA LYS A 22 -10.13 -22.23 22.61
C LYS A 22 -9.00 -22.58 21.64
N SER A 23 -8.45 -23.78 21.76
CA SER A 23 -7.38 -24.24 20.87
C SER A 23 -7.94 -24.94 19.62
N TYR A 24 -7.25 -24.83 18.49
CA TYR A 24 -7.66 -25.37 17.18
C TYR A 24 -6.75 -26.51 16.72
N CYS A 25 -7.28 -27.46 15.95
CA CYS A 25 -6.45 -28.30 15.07
C CYS A 25 -6.02 -27.49 13.82
N SER A 26 -5.08 -28.04 13.03
CA SER A 26 -4.54 -27.36 11.83
C SER A 26 -5.63 -26.95 10.83
N SER A 27 -6.57 -27.86 10.52
CA SER A 27 -7.65 -27.58 9.56
C SER A 27 -8.62 -26.51 10.07
N CYS A 28 -9.11 -26.64 11.30
CA CYS A 28 -10.02 -25.64 11.88
C CYS A 28 -9.38 -24.25 12.02
N PHE A 29 -8.07 -24.19 12.25
CA PHE A 29 -7.33 -22.93 12.29
C PHE A 29 -7.18 -22.32 10.89
N THR A 30 -6.84 -23.14 9.89
CA THR A 30 -6.80 -22.73 8.47
C THR A 30 -8.15 -22.17 8.02
N ASP A 31 -9.25 -22.84 8.36
CA ASP A 31 -10.61 -22.38 8.06
C ASP A 31 -10.96 -21.07 8.77
N PHE A 32 -10.50 -20.89 10.01
CA PHE A 32 -10.67 -19.66 10.77
C PHE A 32 -9.98 -18.49 10.07
N CYS A 33 -8.69 -18.64 9.72
CA CYS A 33 -7.92 -17.62 9.01
C CYS A 33 -8.53 -17.30 7.64
N THR A 34 -8.83 -18.33 6.85
CA THR A 34 -9.43 -18.20 5.51
C THR A 34 -10.77 -17.48 5.58
N ARG A 35 -11.63 -17.81 6.56
CA ARG A 35 -12.92 -17.14 6.74
C ARG A 35 -12.74 -15.68 7.11
N LEU A 36 -11.87 -15.34 8.06
CA LEU A 36 -11.64 -13.96 8.46
C LEU A 36 -11.05 -13.11 7.32
N THR A 37 -10.06 -13.63 6.60
CA THR A 37 -9.46 -12.94 5.45
C THR A 37 -10.49 -12.73 4.35
N ARG A 38 -11.25 -13.76 3.98
CA ARG A 38 -12.26 -13.68 2.93
C ARG A 38 -13.42 -12.75 3.30
N ASP A 39 -13.90 -12.84 4.54
CA ASP A 39 -14.95 -11.94 5.03
C ASP A 39 -14.44 -10.50 5.06
N SER A 40 -13.21 -10.25 5.53
CA SER A 40 -12.60 -8.91 5.50
C SER A 40 -12.45 -8.39 4.07
N LEU A 41 -11.98 -9.22 3.13
CA LEU A 41 -11.77 -8.87 1.72
C LEU A 41 -13.06 -8.43 1.02
N PHE A 42 -14.14 -9.19 1.16
CA PHE A 42 -15.39 -8.90 0.46
C PHE A 42 -16.35 -8.02 1.25
N ARG A 43 -16.46 -8.21 2.58
CA ARG A 43 -17.41 -7.47 3.41
C ARG A 43 -16.89 -6.09 3.79
N ASN A 44 -15.61 -5.99 4.12
CA ASN A 44 -15.06 -4.78 4.74
C ASN A 44 -14.18 -3.97 3.77
N CYS A 45 -13.45 -4.63 2.86
CA CYS A 45 -12.62 -3.95 1.86
C CYS A 45 -13.40 -3.66 0.59
N GLY A 46 -14.39 -4.49 0.25
CA GLY A 46 -15.22 -4.31 -0.93
C GLY A 46 -14.49 -4.62 -2.24
N LEU A 47 -13.67 -5.68 -2.27
CA LEU A 47 -12.92 -6.08 -3.46
C LEU A 47 -13.86 -6.26 -4.67
N PRO A 48 -13.66 -5.51 -5.78
CA PRO A 48 -14.45 -5.69 -6.99
C PRO A 48 -13.99 -6.91 -7.80
N CYS A 49 -14.88 -7.43 -8.64
CA CYS A 49 -14.51 -8.40 -9.67
C CYS A 49 -14.07 -7.71 -10.96
N ASP A 50 -13.30 -8.44 -11.79
CA ASP A 50 -12.92 -8.06 -13.16
C ASP A 50 -12.18 -6.71 -13.31
N GLU A 51 -11.73 -6.15 -12.19
CA GLU A 51 -10.80 -5.02 -12.15
C GLU A 51 -9.43 -5.55 -11.73
N PRO A 52 -8.34 -5.05 -12.34
CA PRO A 52 -6.99 -5.38 -11.90
C PRO A 52 -6.74 -4.84 -10.50
N VAL A 53 -6.15 -5.67 -9.65
CA VAL A 53 -5.80 -5.31 -8.28
C VAL A 53 -4.34 -5.66 -8.04
N VAL A 54 -3.56 -4.65 -7.64
CA VAL A 54 -2.16 -4.83 -7.28
C VAL A 54 -2.07 -5.43 -5.88
N VAL A 55 -1.21 -6.43 -5.70
CA VAL A 55 -0.96 -7.04 -4.38
C VAL A 55 0.47 -6.70 -3.98
N ALA A 56 0.65 -5.85 -2.98
CA ALA A 56 1.97 -5.49 -2.50
C ALA A 56 2.57 -6.63 -1.66
N VAL A 57 3.66 -7.21 -2.15
CA VAL A 57 4.36 -8.35 -1.57
C VAL A 57 5.70 -7.91 -1.01
N SER A 58 5.95 -8.13 0.28
CA SER A 58 7.20 -7.75 0.94
C SER A 58 8.08 -8.95 1.33
N GLY A 59 7.66 -10.18 1.00
CA GLY A 59 8.31 -11.42 1.43
C GLY A 59 8.15 -11.79 2.91
N GLY A 60 7.57 -10.89 3.73
CA GLY A 60 7.25 -11.17 5.13
C GLY A 60 5.98 -12.03 5.31
N PHE A 61 5.79 -12.59 6.51
CA PHE A 61 4.70 -13.54 6.77
C PHE A 61 3.30 -13.05 6.39
N SER A 62 2.97 -11.78 6.65
CA SER A 62 1.63 -11.27 6.34
C SER A 62 1.42 -11.09 4.84
N SER A 63 2.39 -10.55 4.10
CA SER A 63 2.25 -10.38 2.65
C SER A 63 2.27 -11.72 1.90
N MET A 64 3.09 -12.68 2.34
CA MET A 64 3.10 -14.04 1.78
C MET A 64 1.81 -14.82 2.09
N MET A 65 1.28 -14.72 3.31
CA MET A 65 -0.03 -15.29 3.64
C MET A 65 -1.14 -14.71 2.76
N LEU A 66 -1.14 -13.38 2.56
CA LEU A 66 -2.13 -12.70 1.75
C LEU A 66 -2.06 -13.19 0.30
N LEU A 67 -0.86 -13.22 -0.29
CA LEU A 67 -0.64 -13.69 -1.66
C LEU A 67 -1.14 -15.12 -1.83
N HIS A 68 -0.76 -16.03 -0.92
CA HIS A 68 -1.21 -17.42 -0.95
C HIS A 68 -2.73 -17.56 -0.87
N GLN A 69 -3.39 -16.84 0.05
CA GLN A 69 -4.85 -16.84 0.18
C GLN A 69 -5.57 -16.31 -1.06
N LEU A 70 -5.02 -15.28 -1.71
CA LEU A 70 -5.55 -14.75 -2.96
C LEU A 70 -5.35 -15.72 -4.13
N GLY A 71 -4.21 -16.42 -4.18
CA GLY A 71 -3.96 -17.48 -5.15
C GLY A 71 -4.96 -18.62 -5.03
N ILE A 72 -5.18 -19.15 -3.82
CA ILE A 72 -6.20 -20.18 -3.55
C ILE A 72 -7.58 -19.68 -3.99
N LEU A 73 -7.94 -18.45 -3.62
CA LEU A 73 -9.22 -17.88 -3.98
C LEU A 73 -9.39 -17.75 -5.51
N ARG A 74 -8.35 -17.31 -6.22
CA ARG A 74 -8.32 -17.23 -7.69
C ARG A 74 -8.57 -18.61 -8.31
N THR A 75 -7.84 -19.63 -7.88
CA THR A 75 -7.98 -21.01 -8.39
C THR A 75 -9.34 -21.61 -8.05
N GLN A 76 -9.83 -21.44 -6.82
CA GLN A 76 -11.16 -21.91 -6.41
C GLN A 76 -12.28 -21.31 -7.28
N ASN A 77 -12.17 -20.04 -7.68
CA ASN A 77 -13.17 -19.43 -8.54
C ASN A 77 -13.02 -19.82 -10.02
N ARG A 78 -11.82 -20.22 -10.47
CA ARG A 78 -11.63 -20.82 -11.80
C ARG A 78 -12.28 -22.20 -11.91
N ILE A 79 -12.23 -23.00 -10.84
CA ILE A 79 -12.81 -24.35 -10.80
C ILE A 79 -14.35 -24.33 -10.74
N ARG A 80 -14.96 -23.31 -10.15
CA ARG A 80 -16.44 -23.20 -10.09
C ARG A 80 -17.03 -23.01 -11.49
N GLN A 81 -17.81 -24.00 -11.94
CA GLN A 81 -18.62 -23.93 -13.15
C GLN A 81 -19.98 -23.29 -12.85
N GLY A 82 -20.50 -22.42 -13.75
CA GLY A 82 -21.85 -21.84 -13.68
C GLY A 82 -21.94 -20.34 -13.36
N GLU A 83 -23.18 -19.86 -13.17
CA GLU A 83 -23.50 -18.46 -12.81
C GLU A 83 -22.92 -18.10 -11.43
N GLY A 84 -22.22 -16.95 -11.35
CA GLY A 84 -21.54 -16.49 -10.14
C GLY A 84 -20.03 -16.79 -10.09
N ARG A 85 -19.44 -17.26 -11.19
CA ARG A 85 -17.99 -17.22 -11.42
C ARG A 85 -17.50 -15.77 -11.28
N VAL A 86 -16.48 -15.58 -10.46
CA VAL A 86 -15.84 -14.28 -10.29
C VAL A 86 -14.37 -14.39 -10.60
N THR A 87 -13.95 -13.62 -11.61
CA THR A 87 -12.57 -13.47 -12.02
C THR A 87 -11.90 -12.37 -11.21
N PHE A 88 -10.75 -12.71 -10.64
CA PHE A 88 -9.88 -11.80 -9.93
C PHE A 88 -8.59 -11.67 -10.73
N GLU A 89 -8.32 -10.45 -11.15
CA GLU A 89 -7.09 -10.10 -11.86
C GLU A 89 -6.11 -9.55 -10.82
N LEU A 90 -5.12 -10.38 -10.49
CA LEU A 90 -4.12 -10.07 -9.48
C LEU A 90 -2.81 -9.70 -10.18
N ILE A 91 -2.19 -8.61 -9.71
CA ILE A 91 -0.87 -8.19 -10.15
C ILE A 91 0.03 -8.15 -8.90
N PRO A 92 0.71 -9.27 -8.56
CA PRO A 92 1.67 -9.27 -7.47
C PRO A 92 2.84 -8.32 -7.77
N LEU A 93 3.18 -7.47 -6.81
CA LEU A 93 4.22 -6.44 -6.96
C LEU A 93 5.12 -6.40 -5.73
N HIS A 94 6.43 -6.50 -5.94
CA HIS A 94 7.45 -6.43 -4.91
C HIS A 94 8.36 -5.22 -5.15
N LEU A 95 8.47 -4.36 -4.15
CA LEU A 95 9.39 -3.22 -4.16
C LEU A 95 10.70 -3.64 -3.51
N ARG A 96 11.82 -3.51 -4.24
CA ARG A 96 13.16 -3.64 -3.67
C ARG A 96 13.49 -2.41 -2.85
N GLU A 97 13.69 -2.61 -1.56
CA GLU A 97 13.86 -1.51 -0.62
C GLU A 97 15.35 -1.13 -0.38
N GLU A 98 16.29 -1.89 -0.94
CA GLU A 98 17.73 -1.77 -0.67
C GLU A 98 18.35 -0.41 -1.02
N GLU A 99 17.88 0.25 -2.09
CA GLU A 99 18.47 1.49 -2.59
C GLU A 99 18.40 2.64 -1.56
N LEU A 100 17.43 2.57 -0.65
CA LEU A 100 17.24 3.53 0.44
C LEU A 100 17.54 2.95 1.82
N MET A 101 17.33 1.64 2.02
CA MET A 101 17.57 0.99 3.31
C MET A 101 19.04 0.70 3.58
N ALA A 102 19.82 0.38 2.55
CA ALA A 102 21.24 0.11 2.73
C ALA A 102 22.01 1.42 2.99
N PRO A 103 22.92 1.45 3.98
CA PRO A 103 23.77 2.63 4.22
C PRO A 103 24.65 2.91 3.00
N THR A 104 25.25 4.10 2.90
CA THR A 104 26.20 4.37 1.80
C THR A 104 27.45 3.51 1.94
N GLN A 105 28.03 3.05 0.81
CA GLN A 105 29.29 2.29 0.79
C GLN A 105 30.48 3.08 1.35
N GLN A 106 30.36 4.41 1.36
CA GLN A 106 31.33 5.31 1.99
C GLN A 106 30.71 5.80 3.31
N GLY A 107 31.48 5.68 4.41
CA GLY A 107 31.12 6.25 5.69
C GLY A 107 30.94 7.77 5.61
N PRO A 108 30.44 8.43 6.66
CA PRO A 108 30.33 9.90 6.67
C PRO A 108 31.68 10.50 6.29
N VAL A 109 31.69 11.33 5.23
CA VAL A 109 32.86 12.10 4.82
C VAL A 109 33.10 13.18 5.88
N ASN A 110 33.67 12.80 7.01
CA ASN A 110 34.24 13.77 7.92
C ASN A 110 35.44 14.36 7.18
N ALA A 111 35.28 15.59 6.68
CA ALA A 111 36.36 16.43 6.14
C ALA A 111 37.41 16.83 7.21
N PHE A 112 37.37 16.19 8.39
CA PHE A 112 38.24 16.41 9.53
C PHE A 112 38.46 15.07 10.26
N ALA A 113 39.32 14.20 9.74
CA ALA A 113 39.91 13.12 10.53
C ALA A 113 41.21 12.65 9.88
N ASP A 114 42.28 12.72 10.67
CA ASP A 114 43.55 12.01 10.49
C ASP A 114 43.34 10.58 9.95
N GLU A 115 44.20 10.13 9.03
CA GLU A 115 44.22 8.76 8.51
C GLU A 115 44.72 7.76 9.59
N GLY A 116 43.97 7.60 10.68
CA GLY A 116 44.22 6.60 11.72
C GLY A 116 43.60 5.23 11.42
N ASP A 117 44.10 4.19 12.09
CA ASP A 117 43.59 2.80 11.97
C ASP A 117 42.11 2.66 12.38
N ASP A 118 41.61 3.52 13.28
CA ASP A 118 40.21 3.51 13.74
C ASP A 118 39.23 3.86 12.60
N ALA A 119 39.57 4.83 11.73
CA ALA A 119 38.73 5.24 10.60
C ALA A 119 38.66 4.14 9.53
N ARG A 120 39.75 3.37 9.33
CA ARG A 120 39.77 2.22 8.42
C ARG A 120 38.92 1.07 8.96
N GLN A 121 38.95 0.83 10.27
CA GLN A 121 38.13 -0.20 10.90
C GLN A 121 36.63 0.15 10.86
N GLU A 122 36.26 1.41 11.10
CA GLU A 122 34.86 1.86 10.98
C GLU A 122 34.33 1.74 9.56
N ASN A 123 35.08 2.19 8.54
CA ASN A 123 34.70 2.01 7.14
C ASN A 123 34.54 0.53 6.76
N GLY A 124 35.39 -0.36 7.27
CA GLY A 124 35.25 -1.81 7.11
C GLY A 124 33.92 -2.35 7.66
N ARG A 125 33.46 -1.84 8.82
CA ARG A 125 32.16 -2.22 9.41
C ARG A 125 30.98 -1.72 8.57
N TYR A 126 31.03 -0.48 8.06
CA TYR A 126 29.97 0.04 7.19
C TYR A 126 29.82 -0.77 5.89
N CYS A 127 30.95 -1.11 5.25
CA CYS A 127 30.96 -1.95 4.06
C CYS A 127 30.38 -3.35 4.32
N HIS A 128 30.70 -3.95 5.48
CA HIS A 128 30.13 -5.24 5.88
C HIS A 128 28.61 -5.15 6.06
N THR A 129 28.13 -4.19 6.84
CA THR A 129 26.68 -3.99 7.07
C THR A 129 25.94 -3.69 5.77
N PHE A 130 26.52 -2.92 4.86
CA PHE A 130 25.97 -2.70 3.53
C PHE A 130 25.79 -4.02 2.76
N SER A 131 26.84 -4.85 2.73
CA SER A 131 26.81 -6.14 2.03
C SER A 131 25.76 -7.08 2.62
N GLU A 132 25.69 -7.19 3.95
CA GLU A 132 24.70 -8.04 4.64
C GLU A 132 23.26 -7.59 4.36
N VAL A 133 22.99 -6.28 4.44
CA VAL A 133 21.64 -5.76 4.16
C VAL A 133 21.25 -5.99 2.71
N LYS A 134 22.19 -5.81 1.77
CA LYS A 134 21.97 -6.06 0.35
C LYS A 134 21.67 -7.53 0.07
N GLU A 135 22.48 -8.45 0.58
CA GLU A 135 22.28 -9.89 0.45
C GLU A 135 20.91 -10.32 0.98
N GLN A 136 20.49 -9.78 2.13
CA GLN A 136 19.14 -10.04 2.66
C GLN A 136 18.01 -9.61 1.74
N PHE A 137 18.15 -8.49 1.01
CA PHE A 137 17.15 -8.06 0.02
C PHE A 137 17.16 -8.93 -1.23
N GLU A 138 18.33 -9.39 -1.67
CA GLU A 138 18.46 -10.34 -2.79
C GLU A 138 17.83 -11.70 -2.45
N GLU A 139 18.08 -12.21 -1.25
CA GLU A 139 17.42 -13.41 -0.72
C GLU A 139 15.90 -13.24 -0.66
N LEU A 140 15.42 -12.08 -0.23
CA LEU A 140 13.99 -11.78 -0.12
C LEU A 140 13.32 -11.72 -1.50
N GLU A 141 13.95 -11.10 -2.49
CA GLU A 141 13.47 -11.08 -3.88
C GLU A 141 13.42 -12.51 -4.45
N CYS A 142 14.49 -13.29 -4.24
CA CYS A 142 14.56 -14.69 -4.65
C CYS A 142 13.44 -15.51 -4.00
N LEU A 143 13.23 -15.36 -2.70
CA LEU A 143 12.16 -16.03 -1.95
C LEU A 143 10.79 -15.64 -2.51
N VAL A 144 10.55 -14.36 -2.77
CA VAL A 144 9.25 -13.89 -3.28
C VAL A 144 8.94 -14.46 -4.66
N ARG A 145 9.93 -14.55 -5.56
CA ARG A 145 9.74 -15.15 -6.89
C ARG A 145 9.56 -16.65 -6.83
N THR A 146 10.42 -17.36 -6.12
CA THR A 146 10.49 -18.82 -6.17
C THR A 146 9.43 -19.50 -5.31
N GLN A 147 9.07 -18.91 -4.17
CA GLN A 147 8.16 -19.56 -3.22
C GLN A 147 6.73 -19.65 -3.76
N CYS A 148 6.27 -18.67 -4.54
CA CYS A 148 4.90 -18.67 -5.05
C CYS A 148 4.66 -19.71 -6.16
N GLU A 149 5.71 -20.13 -6.87
CA GLU A 149 5.66 -21.16 -7.90
C GLU A 149 5.41 -22.56 -7.31
N GLN A 150 5.87 -22.79 -6.08
CA GLN A 150 5.76 -24.08 -5.40
C GLN A 150 4.34 -24.32 -4.85
N TRP A 151 3.51 -23.29 -4.79
CA TRP A 151 2.18 -23.42 -4.21
C TRP A 151 1.18 -23.96 -5.24
N GLU A 152 0.43 -24.96 -4.81
CA GLU A 152 -0.63 -25.56 -5.61
C GLU A 152 -1.94 -25.65 -4.82
N PHE A 153 -3.05 -25.64 -5.55
CA PHE A 153 -4.36 -25.97 -5.01
C PHE A 153 -5.08 -26.88 -6.00
N ALA A 154 -5.52 -28.05 -5.53
CA ALA A 154 -6.10 -29.09 -6.37
C ALA A 154 -5.21 -29.43 -7.59
N SER A 155 -3.92 -29.64 -7.33
CA SER A 155 -2.89 -29.94 -8.35
C SER A 155 -2.74 -28.89 -9.45
N THR A 156 -3.24 -27.67 -9.21
CA THR A 156 -3.10 -26.53 -10.11
C THR A 156 -2.17 -25.51 -9.45
N PRO A 157 -1.09 -25.06 -10.12
CA PRO A 157 -0.20 -24.05 -9.57
C PRO A 157 -0.96 -22.75 -9.29
N LEU A 158 -0.65 -22.10 -8.18
CA LEU A 158 -1.31 -20.87 -7.78
C LEU A 158 -0.82 -19.67 -8.57
N PHE A 159 0.48 -19.61 -8.91
CA PHE A 159 1.14 -18.51 -9.63
C PHE A 159 2.18 -19.07 -10.61
N THR A 160 2.48 -18.32 -11.68
CA THR A 160 3.63 -18.60 -12.57
C THR A 160 4.85 -17.76 -12.21
N ALA A 161 6.04 -18.20 -12.65
CA ALA A 161 7.33 -17.58 -12.34
C ALA A 161 7.39 -16.07 -12.65
N ASP A 162 6.75 -15.66 -13.75
CA ASP A 162 6.80 -14.28 -14.24
C ASP A 162 5.61 -13.42 -13.76
N GLU A 163 4.73 -13.90 -12.87
CA GLU A 163 3.59 -13.10 -12.40
C GLU A 163 4.01 -11.97 -11.46
N VAL A 164 5.10 -12.15 -10.70
CA VAL A 164 5.52 -11.17 -9.70
C VAL A 164 6.35 -10.07 -10.35
N GLN A 165 5.82 -8.85 -10.35
CA GLN A 165 6.50 -7.67 -10.85
C GLN A 165 7.46 -7.15 -9.79
N ILE A 166 8.72 -6.91 -10.17
CA ILE A 166 9.71 -6.29 -9.29
C ILE A 166 9.88 -4.84 -9.71
N VAL A 167 9.82 -3.93 -8.74
CA VAL A 167 10.05 -2.49 -8.92
C VAL A 167 11.11 -2.00 -7.94
N GLN A 168 11.81 -0.94 -8.31
CA GLN A 168 12.87 -0.30 -7.53
C GLN A 168 12.55 1.19 -7.33
N TYR A 169 13.30 1.88 -6.49
CA TYR A 169 13.12 3.34 -6.35
C TYR A 169 13.70 4.08 -7.56
N SER A 170 14.79 3.58 -8.13
CA SER A 170 15.43 4.14 -9.34
C SER A 170 14.56 4.10 -10.60
N ASP A 171 13.50 3.28 -10.63
CA ASP A 171 12.50 3.29 -11.70
C ASP A 171 11.70 4.61 -11.72
N TYR A 172 11.61 5.30 -10.58
CA TYR A 172 10.76 6.50 -10.42
C TYR A 172 11.49 7.75 -9.94
N LEU A 173 12.73 7.59 -9.48
CA LEU A 173 13.53 8.67 -8.89
C LEU A 173 14.89 8.75 -9.57
N SER A 174 15.32 9.98 -9.86
CA SER A 174 16.66 10.24 -10.39
C SER A 174 17.75 9.89 -9.36
N PRO A 175 18.98 9.61 -9.81
CA PRO A 175 20.10 9.36 -8.91
C PRO A 175 20.35 10.47 -7.87
N ASP A 176 20.12 11.73 -8.24
CA ASP A 176 20.30 12.86 -7.34
C ASP A 176 19.19 12.95 -6.27
N GLU A 177 17.96 12.61 -6.62
CA GLU A 177 16.85 12.51 -5.67
C GLU A 177 17.06 11.36 -4.68
N LEU A 178 17.50 10.21 -5.16
CA LEU A 178 17.87 9.07 -4.31
C LEU A 178 18.99 9.45 -3.35
N ARG A 179 20.03 10.13 -3.84
CA ARG A 179 21.13 10.62 -3.02
C ARG A 179 20.63 11.55 -1.90
N GLY A 180 19.84 12.57 -2.26
CA GLY A 180 19.28 13.52 -1.29
C GLY A 180 18.37 12.86 -0.26
N LEU A 181 17.58 11.86 -0.66
CA LEU A 181 16.75 11.09 0.27
C LEU A 181 17.60 10.24 1.22
N ARG A 182 18.63 9.56 0.71
CA ARG A 182 19.55 8.75 1.53
C ARG A 182 20.29 9.60 2.54
N GLU A 183 20.76 10.78 2.16
CA GLU A 183 21.42 11.72 3.09
C GLU A 183 20.53 12.02 4.30
N VAL A 184 19.23 12.23 4.09
CA VAL A 184 18.30 12.49 5.20
C VAL A 184 17.95 11.21 5.97
N LEU A 185 17.70 10.11 5.28
CA LEU A 185 17.32 8.82 5.90
C LEU A 185 18.43 8.22 6.76
N HIS A 186 19.69 8.50 6.45
CA HIS A 186 20.84 7.99 7.20
C HIS A 186 21.52 9.06 8.05
N HIS A 187 20.91 10.24 8.17
CA HIS A 187 21.49 11.34 8.94
C HIS A 187 21.56 11.00 10.44
N PRO A 188 22.74 11.12 11.08
CA PRO A 188 22.94 10.66 12.47
C PRO A 188 22.17 11.51 13.49
N ARG A 189 22.04 12.82 13.26
CA ARG A 189 21.35 13.74 14.19
C ARG A 189 19.83 13.75 14.06
N ILE A 190 19.28 13.12 13.01
CA ILE A 190 17.84 13.04 12.83
C ILE A 190 17.30 11.86 13.65
N PRO A 191 16.25 12.04 14.47
CA PRO A 191 15.65 10.94 15.22
C PRO A 191 15.19 9.80 14.30
N LEU A 192 15.42 8.55 14.72
CA LEU A 192 15.02 7.37 13.94
C LEU A 192 13.51 7.40 13.61
N SER A 193 12.67 7.81 14.57
CA SER A 193 11.23 7.95 14.40
C SER A 193 10.82 8.85 13.23
N HIS A 194 11.57 9.93 12.98
CA HIS A 194 11.32 10.86 11.87
C HIS A 194 11.79 10.27 10.54
N ARG A 195 12.93 9.57 10.55
CA ARG A 195 13.44 8.85 9.37
C ARG A 195 12.51 7.73 8.94
N GLU A 196 12.00 6.94 9.87
CA GLU A 196 11.00 5.89 9.62
C GLU A 196 9.70 6.47 9.07
N LEU A 197 9.26 7.63 9.58
CA LEU A 197 8.06 8.31 9.09
C LEU A 197 8.25 8.82 7.66
N LEU A 198 9.39 9.45 7.36
CA LEU A 198 9.75 9.85 6.01
C LEU A 198 9.77 8.66 5.06
N TYR A 199 10.47 7.59 5.47
CA TYR A 199 10.57 6.36 4.70
C TYR A 199 9.20 5.76 4.37
N ARG A 200 8.32 5.65 5.37
CA ARG A 200 6.96 5.12 5.19
C ARG A 200 6.15 5.95 4.19
N ARG A 201 6.27 7.27 4.24
CA ARG A 201 5.58 8.19 3.30
C ARG A 201 6.10 7.98 1.88
N LEU A 202 7.42 7.93 1.71
CA LEU A 202 8.05 7.69 0.42
C LEU A 202 7.69 6.32 -0.17
N ARG A 203 7.85 5.24 0.60
CA ARG A 203 7.48 3.88 0.21
C ARG A 203 6.03 3.80 -0.23
N GLY A 204 5.13 4.42 0.53
CA GLY A 204 3.72 4.50 0.19
C GLY A 204 3.49 5.18 -1.17
N ARG A 205 4.17 6.30 -1.44
CA ARG A 205 4.07 7.02 -2.72
C ARG A 205 4.57 6.21 -3.90
N ILE A 206 5.74 5.58 -3.75
CA ILE A 206 6.33 4.73 -4.80
C ILE A 206 5.40 3.55 -5.11
N LEU A 207 4.90 2.86 -4.09
CA LEU A 207 3.95 1.76 -4.29
C LEU A 207 2.67 2.22 -5.00
N THR A 208 2.16 3.42 -4.71
CA THR A 208 0.98 3.94 -5.41
C THR A 208 1.25 4.28 -6.88
N VAL A 209 2.41 4.88 -7.19
CA VAL A 209 2.80 5.18 -8.57
C VAL A 209 2.97 3.88 -9.36
N ALA A 210 3.73 2.94 -8.80
CA ALA A 210 3.94 1.63 -9.40
C ALA A 210 2.62 0.86 -9.58
N ALA A 211 1.72 0.90 -8.60
CA ALA A 211 0.42 0.24 -8.73
C ALA A 211 -0.42 0.83 -9.87
N VAL A 212 -0.44 2.16 -10.01
CA VAL A 212 -1.17 2.85 -11.09
C VAL A 212 -0.58 2.49 -12.45
N GLU A 213 0.75 2.53 -12.57
CA GLU A 213 1.46 2.15 -13.79
C GLU A 213 1.18 0.70 -14.19
N SER A 214 1.31 -0.26 -13.26
CA SER A 214 1.04 -1.68 -13.51
C SER A 214 -0.40 -1.92 -13.94
N ILE A 215 -1.37 -1.22 -13.34
CA ILE A 215 -2.78 -1.30 -13.71
C ILE A 215 -3.02 -0.72 -15.11
N ASN A 216 -2.43 0.44 -15.42
CA ASN A 216 -2.54 1.05 -16.75
C ASN A 216 -1.94 0.13 -17.82
N LYS A 217 -0.74 -0.42 -17.58
CA LYS A 217 -0.11 -1.40 -18.49
C LYS A 217 -1.00 -2.63 -18.72
N TRP A 218 -1.62 -3.17 -17.66
CA TRP A 218 -2.56 -4.29 -17.79
C TRP A 218 -3.78 -3.91 -18.65
N ARG A 219 -4.29 -2.69 -18.47
CA ARG A 219 -5.43 -2.12 -19.22
C ARG A 219 -5.11 -1.93 -20.69
N ASP A 220 -3.94 -1.36 -20.99
CA ASP A 220 -3.49 -1.09 -22.35
C ASP A 220 -3.34 -2.38 -23.16
N ILE A 221 -2.70 -3.39 -22.58
CA ILE A 221 -2.54 -4.72 -23.20
C ILE A 221 -3.89 -5.35 -23.56
N ARG A 222 -4.91 -5.13 -22.72
CA ARG A 222 -6.25 -5.72 -22.89
C ARG A 222 -7.24 -4.79 -23.57
N GLN A 223 -6.84 -3.56 -23.88
CA GLN A 223 -7.69 -2.50 -24.42
C GLN A 223 -8.95 -2.25 -23.57
N VAL A 224 -8.80 -2.29 -22.24
CA VAL A 224 -9.91 -2.09 -21.29
C VAL A 224 -9.75 -0.75 -20.57
N SER A 225 -10.77 0.10 -20.62
CA SER A 225 -10.81 1.32 -19.82
C SER A 225 -11.18 1.02 -18.37
N GLY A 226 -10.55 1.70 -17.42
CA GLY A 226 -10.97 1.67 -16.03
C GLY A 226 -10.57 2.96 -15.32
N ARG A 227 -11.29 3.29 -14.24
CA ARG A 227 -11.16 4.58 -13.55
C ARG A 227 -10.65 4.47 -12.11
N TRP A 228 -10.62 3.26 -11.57
CA TRP A 228 -10.26 3.00 -10.17
C TRP A 228 -8.92 2.29 -10.09
N TYR A 229 -8.10 2.67 -9.12
CA TYR A 229 -6.83 2.01 -8.84
C TYR A 229 -6.91 1.31 -7.49
N HIS A 230 -6.67 0.00 -7.46
CA HIS A 230 -6.85 -0.82 -6.27
C HIS A 230 -5.54 -1.50 -5.88
N MET A 231 -5.19 -1.42 -4.60
CA MET A 231 -4.02 -2.09 -4.04
C MET A 231 -4.39 -2.84 -2.76
N LEU A 232 -3.92 -4.08 -2.64
CA LEU A 232 -4.02 -4.92 -1.45
C LEU A 232 -2.68 -4.93 -0.72
N THR A 233 -2.70 -4.70 0.59
CA THR A 233 -1.50 -4.76 1.44
C THR A 233 -1.64 -5.84 2.51
N GLY A 234 -0.51 -6.44 2.89
CA GLY A 234 -0.42 -7.43 3.96
C GLY A 234 -0.52 -6.84 5.37
N GLU A 235 -1.12 -5.66 5.56
CA GLU A 235 -1.20 -5.01 6.88
C GLU A 235 -2.19 -5.76 7.78
N ASN A 236 -1.66 -6.28 8.90
CA ASN A 236 -2.42 -6.99 9.91
C ASN A 236 -2.94 -6.05 11.02
N ALA A 237 -3.70 -6.58 11.98
CA ALA A 237 -4.31 -5.79 13.04
C ALA A 237 -3.30 -4.96 13.84
N LEU A 238 -2.13 -5.52 14.15
CA LEU A 238 -1.08 -4.82 14.89
C LEU A 238 -0.53 -3.64 14.08
N ARG A 239 -0.22 -3.86 12.79
CA ARG A 239 0.31 -2.80 11.91
C ARG A 239 -0.70 -1.65 11.75
N CYS A 240 -1.97 -1.97 11.52
CA CYS A 240 -3.03 -0.96 11.42
C CYS A 240 -3.20 -0.18 12.74
N CYS A 241 -3.09 -0.86 13.89
CA CYS A 241 -3.21 -0.24 15.21
C CYS A 241 -2.04 0.68 15.55
N VAL A 242 -0.81 0.26 15.24
CA VAL A 242 0.39 1.11 15.39
C VAL A 242 0.28 2.34 14.50
N ALA A 243 -0.11 2.18 13.23
CA ALA A 243 -0.32 3.32 12.33
C ALA A 243 -1.42 4.28 12.85
N THR A 244 -2.53 3.73 13.34
CA THR A 244 -3.63 4.50 13.97
C THR A 244 -3.12 5.34 15.15
N LEU A 245 -2.49 4.70 16.13
CA LEU A 245 -2.03 5.38 17.34
C LEU A 245 -0.92 6.38 17.03
N ARG A 246 -0.08 6.07 16.05
CA ARG A 246 0.93 7.01 15.56
C ARG A 246 0.29 8.30 15.08
N GLU A 247 -0.73 8.21 14.23
CA GLU A 247 -1.43 9.38 13.69
C GLU A 247 -2.16 10.15 14.80
N VAL A 248 -2.81 9.45 15.74
CA VAL A 248 -3.43 10.08 16.92
C VAL A 248 -2.41 10.88 17.73
N MET A 249 -1.25 10.28 18.01
CA MET A 249 -0.21 10.92 18.85
C MET A 249 0.57 12.01 18.12
N SER A 250 0.48 12.07 16.79
CA SER A 250 1.13 13.11 15.99
C SER A 250 0.22 14.34 15.81
N ASN A 251 -0.88 14.44 16.56
CA ASN A 251 -1.95 15.43 16.39
C ASN A 251 -2.45 15.54 14.94
N SER A 252 -2.38 14.43 14.19
CA SER A 252 -2.85 14.41 12.81
C SER A 252 -4.38 14.51 12.75
N ASN A 253 -4.89 15.16 11.71
CA ASN A 253 -6.33 15.18 11.41
C ASN A 253 -6.98 13.80 11.44
N SER A 254 -8.22 13.75 11.93
CA SER A 254 -9.04 12.54 12.08
C SER A 254 -9.12 11.71 10.78
N ASN A 255 -9.06 12.36 9.62
CA ASN A 255 -9.16 11.70 8.33
C ASN A 255 -8.00 10.70 8.06
N ARG A 256 -6.77 11.03 8.47
CA ARG A 256 -5.60 10.15 8.30
C ARG A 256 -5.75 8.85 9.09
N ILE A 257 -6.30 8.94 10.29
CA ILE A 257 -6.52 7.78 11.16
C ILE A 257 -7.37 6.73 10.45
N VAL A 258 -8.43 7.15 9.76
CA VAL A 258 -9.32 6.23 9.04
C VAL A 258 -8.64 5.62 7.83
N HIS A 259 -7.90 6.41 7.05
CA HIS A 259 -7.22 5.91 5.86
C HIS A 259 -6.09 4.90 6.16
N PHE A 260 -5.36 5.04 7.26
CA PHE A 260 -4.31 4.10 7.66
C PHE A 260 -4.80 2.97 8.57
N GLY A 261 -5.80 3.23 9.41
CA GLY A 261 -6.32 2.30 10.40
C GLY A 261 -7.53 1.47 9.95
N GLY A 262 -8.21 1.88 8.87
CA GLY A 262 -9.41 1.22 8.34
C GLY A 262 -9.14 -0.04 7.50
N HIS A 263 -10.20 -0.81 7.21
CA HIS A 263 -10.13 -1.94 6.28
C HIS A 263 -9.80 -1.51 4.85
N ARG A 264 -10.18 -0.30 4.48
CA ARG A 264 -9.73 0.36 3.27
C ARG A 264 -9.51 1.85 3.53
N GLY A 265 -8.66 2.47 2.71
CA GLY A 265 -8.34 3.88 2.77
C GLY A 265 -7.75 4.36 1.45
N PHE A 266 -7.48 5.65 1.34
CA PHE A 266 -6.83 6.21 0.17
C PHE A 266 -5.38 6.58 0.47
N LEU A 267 -4.54 6.35 -0.52
CA LEU A 267 -3.20 6.89 -0.58
C LEU A 267 -2.98 7.43 -2.00
N GLY A 268 -2.92 8.75 -2.12
CA GLY A 268 -3.04 9.44 -3.40
C GLY A 268 -4.36 9.06 -4.08
N GLN A 269 -4.25 8.49 -5.27
CA GLN A 269 -5.40 8.08 -6.08
C GLN A 269 -5.71 6.58 -5.99
N CYS A 270 -4.95 5.84 -5.17
CA CYS A 270 -5.11 4.42 -5.01
C CYS A 270 -5.98 4.09 -3.79
N MET A 271 -6.97 3.22 -3.97
CA MET A 271 -7.72 2.61 -2.89
C MET A 271 -6.94 1.43 -2.31
N VAL A 272 -6.43 1.60 -1.11
CA VAL A 272 -5.64 0.62 -0.37
C VAL A 272 -6.54 -0.22 0.52
N MET A 273 -6.49 -1.55 0.38
CA MET A 273 -7.32 -2.52 1.07
C MET A 273 -6.47 -3.44 1.96
N ARG A 274 -6.94 -3.70 3.18
CA ARG A 274 -6.20 -4.40 4.25
C ARG A 274 -6.98 -5.62 4.76
N PRO A 275 -7.09 -6.69 3.98
CA PRO A 275 -7.89 -7.85 4.36
C PRO A 275 -7.35 -8.54 5.63
N LEU A 276 -6.03 -8.51 5.88
CA LEU A 276 -5.42 -9.11 7.07
C LEU A 276 -5.60 -8.31 8.36
N ARG A 277 -6.23 -7.12 8.32
CA ARG A 277 -6.56 -6.32 9.50
C ARG A 277 -7.37 -7.07 10.57
N SER A 278 -8.10 -8.12 10.18
CA SER A 278 -8.85 -8.98 11.10
C SER A 278 -7.99 -10.03 11.83
N LEU A 279 -6.71 -10.16 11.46
CA LEU A 279 -5.77 -11.15 11.98
C LEU A 279 -4.65 -10.47 12.78
N ILE A 280 -4.19 -11.15 13.83
CA ILE A 280 -2.98 -10.73 14.56
C ILE A 280 -1.73 -11.33 13.90
N PRO A 281 -0.53 -10.71 14.03
CA PRO A 281 0.70 -11.21 13.40
C PRO A 281 0.99 -12.69 13.69
N ARG A 282 0.78 -13.12 14.94
CA ARG A 282 0.99 -14.51 15.36
C ARG A 282 0.18 -15.50 14.53
N GLU A 283 -1.04 -15.15 14.14
CA GLU A 283 -1.88 -16.04 13.35
C GLU A 283 -1.40 -16.16 11.91
N ALA A 284 -0.89 -15.07 11.33
CA ALA A 284 -0.27 -15.11 10.01
C ALA A 284 0.98 -16.00 10.00
N VAL A 285 1.83 -15.89 11.03
CA VAL A 285 3.01 -16.77 11.18
C VAL A 285 2.61 -18.23 11.31
N ILE A 286 1.62 -18.55 12.17
CA ILE A 286 1.15 -19.93 12.35
C ILE A 286 0.54 -20.45 11.05
N TYR A 287 -0.25 -19.64 10.35
CA TYR A 287 -0.82 -19.99 9.06
C TYR A 287 0.29 -20.36 8.07
N CYS A 288 1.30 -19.51 7.89
CA CYS A 288 2.41 -19.81 6.98
C CYS A 288 3.13 -21.11 7.33
N ARG A 289 3.42 -21.34 8.63
CA ARG A 289 4.06 -22.58 9.09
C ARG A 289 3.24 -23.83 8.81
N LEU A 290 1.92 -23.78 8.99
CA LEU A 290 1.04 -24.91 8.71
C LEU A 290 0.92 -25.24 7.22
N HIS A 291 1.16 -24.26 6.35
CA HIS A 291 1.09 -24.39 4.89
C HIS A 291 2.48 -24.50 4.23
N GLY A 292 3.56 -24.62 5.02
CA GLY A 292 4.92 -24.70 4.47
C GLY A 292 5.35 -23.43 3.71
N ILE A 293 4.70 -22.29 3.97
CA ILE A 293 5.00 -21.01 3.31
C ILE A 293 6.25 -20.43 3.95
N GLN A 294 7.32 -20.37 3.17
CA GLN A 294 8.52 -19.63 3.56
C GLN A 294 8.23 -18.13 3.52
N ALA A 295 8.79 -17.42 4.49
CA ALA A 295 8.73 -15.96 4.57
C ALA A 295 10.01 -15.47 5.23
N GLY A 296 10.55 -14.37 4.69
CA GLY A 296 11.81 -13.78 5.14
C GLY A 296 11.61 -12.70 6.20
N PHE A 297 12.71 -12.36 6.86
CA PHE A 297 12.81 -11.10 7.58
C PHE A 297 12.89 -9.97 6.56
N THR A 298 12.09 -8.91 6.75
CA THR A 298 12.17 -7.71 5.91
C THR A 298 12.98 -6.65 6.66
N PRO A 299 14.19 -6.29 6.19
CA PRO A 299 15.00 -5.26 6.83
C PRO A 299 14.26 -3.91 6.90
N SER A 300 14.64 -3.08 7.88
CA SER A 300 14.09 -1.74 8.10
C SER A 300 15.18 -0.82 8.63
N LEU A 301 14.93 0.49 8.69
CA LEU A 301 15.85 1.46 9.32
C LEU A 301 16.12 1.16 10.81
N SER A 302 15.25 0.37 11.45
CA SER A 302 15.43 -0.09 12.83
C SER A 302 16.26 -1.38 12.95
N THR A 303 16.67 -1.98 11.83
CA THR A 303 17.50 -3.17 11.80
C THR A 303 18.94 -2.79 12.17
N LEU A 304 19.56 -3.58 13.06
CA LEU A 304 20.94 -3.40 13.52
C LEU A 304 21.24 -2.01 14.13
N THR A 305 20.22 -1.35 14.68
CA THR A 305 20.39 -0.08 15.40
C THR A 305 19.90 -0.17 16.84
N ALA A 306 20.60 0.53 17.75
CA ALA A 306 20.19 0.71 19.14
C ALA A 306 19.29 1.95 19.34
N LEU A 307 19.03 2.70 18.27
CA LEU A 307 18.23 3.93 18.35
C LEU A 307 16.77 3.63 18.67
N ARG A 308 16.16 4.52 19.45
CA ARG A 308 14.74 4.39 19.83
C ARG A 308 13.84 4.75 18.65
N SER A 309 12.95 3.81 18.31
CA SER A 309 11.89 4.00 17.32
C SER A 309 10.55 4.14 18.02
N PHE A 310 9.80 5.19 17.68
CA PHE A 310 8.43 5.40 18.15
C PHE A 310 7.50 4.27 17.70
N ASP A 311 7.65 3.81 16.46
CA ASP A 311 6.84 2.71 15.92
C ASP A 311 7.14 1.40 16.65
N ARG A 312 8.41 1.15 16.98
CA ARG A 312 8.80 -0.01 17.80
C ARG A 312 8.25 0.08 19.22
N THR A 313 8.27 1.25 19.85
CA THR A 313 7.68 1.47 21.18
C THR A 313 6.18 1.18 21.17
N LEU A 314 5.45 1.69 20.17
CA LEU A 314 4.02 1.40 20.01
C LEU A 314 3.76 -0.09 19.76
N GLU A 315 4.58 -0.75 18.95
CA GLU A 315 4.47 -2.17 18.69
C GLU A 315 4.65 -3.00 19.97
N VAL A 316 5.66 -2.68 20.78
CA VAL A 316 5.91 -3.34 22.07
C VAL A 316 4.77 -3.08 23.05
N PHE A 317 4.34 -1.82 23.18
CA PHE A 317 3.21 -1.43 24.04
C PHE A 317 1.96 -2.25 23.72
N ILE A 318 1.61 -2.35 22.43
CA ILE A 318 0.42 -3.07 22.00
C ILE A 318 0.58 -4.60 22.18
N ASN A 319 1.76 -5.15 21.95
CA ASN A 319 1.99 -6.57 22.21
C ASN A 319 1.86 -6.91 23.70
N ILE A 320 2.34 -6.04 24.60
CA ILE A 320 2.14 -6.20 26.06
C ILE A 320 0.64 -6.10 26.39
N MET A 321 -0.05 -5.10 25.83
CA MET A 321 -1.50 -4.94 26.00
C MET A 321 -2.30 -6.16 25.53
N LEU A 322 -1.91 -6.81 24.43
CA LEU A 322 -2.54 -8.04 23.97
C LEU A 322 -2.40 -9.21 24.96
N GLY A 323 -1.32 -9.24 25.73
CA GLY A 323 -1.09 -10.24 26.78
C GLY A 323 -2.12 -10.13 27.91
N SER A 324 -2.43 -8.91 28.34
CA SER A 324 -3.39 -8.62 29.41
C SER A 324 -4.84 -8.54 28.91
N TYR A 325 -5.04 -7.90 27.75
CA TYR A 325 -6.33 -7.58 27.15
C TYR A 325 -6.37 -8.05 25.68
N ARG A 326 -6.79 -9.30 25.48
CA ARG A 326 -6.76 -10.00 24.18
C ARG A 326 -7.51 -9.29 23.04
N THR A 327 -8.51 -8.48 23.34
CA THR A 327 -9.33 -7.75 22.36
C THR A 327 -8.93 -6.29 22.16
N SER A 328 -7.93 -5.79 22.90
CA SER A 328 -7.53 -4.37 22.91
C SER A 328 -7.31 -3.79 21.51
N ILE A 329 -6.52 -4.46 20.67
CA ILE A 329 -6.28 -4.04 19.28
C ILE A 329 -7.58 -3.90 18.50
N PHE A 330 -8.48 -4.87 18.61
CA PHE A 330 -9.73 -4.86 17.85
C PHE A 330 -10.69 -3.79 18.36
N ASN A 331 -10.65 -3.45 19.64
CA ASN A 331 -11.41 -2.33 20.19
C ASN A 331 -10.95 -1.01 19.58
N VAL A 332 -9.64 -0.74 19.56
CA VAL A 332 -9.06 0.45 18.92
C VAL A 332 -9.47 0.51 17.44
N LEU A 333 -9.27 -0.58 16.72
CA LEU A 333 -9.60 -0.67 15.30
C LEU A 333 -11.10 -0.55 15.01
N ASN A 334 -11.98 -1.09 15.86
CA ASN A 334 -13.42 -0.92 15.69
C ASN A 334 -13.86 0.52 15.96
N THR A 335 -13.18 1.24 16.85
CA THR A 335 -13.38 2.67 17.04
C THR A 335 -13.03 3.45 15.77
N VAL A 336 -11.93 3.11 15.09
CA VAL A 336 -11.55 3.75 13.82
C VAL A 336 -12.67 3.67 12.78
N THR A 337 -13.36 2.53 12.67
CA THR A 337 -14.49 2.34 11.73
C THR A 337 -15.70 3.21 12.06
N ARG A 338 -15.77 3.76 13.28
CA ARG A 338 -16.89 4.61 13.75
C ARG A 338 -16.55 6.11 13.72
N LEU A 339 -15.30 6.47 13.43
CA LEU A 339 -14.92 7.88 13.33
C LEU A 339 -15.62 8.49 12.12
N ASP A 340 -16.14 9.70 12.31
CA ASP A 340 -16.71 10.47 11.20
C ASP A 340 -15.58 10.89 10.25
N VAL A 341 -15.75 10.56 8.97
CA VAL A 341 -14.79 10.85 7.91
C VAL A 341 -15.26 12.03 7.05
N GLY A 342 -16.30 12.75 7.49
CA GLY A 342 -16.92 13.83 6.75
C GLY A 342 -17.31 13.36 5.34
N ALA A 343 -17.01 14.18 4.33
CA ALA A 343 -17.31 13.86 2.93
C ALA A 343 -16.59 12.61 2.36
N ASP A 344 -15.57 12.06 3.04
CA ASP A 344 -14.89 10.83 2.57
C ASP A 344 -15.61 9.54 3.02
N ALA A 345 -16.58 9.65 3.94
CA ALA A 345 -17.32 8.52 4.48
C ALA A 345 -18.08 7.76 3.39
N GLU A 346 -18.68 8.45 2.43
CA GLU A 346 -19.46 7.84 1.35
C GLU A 346 -18.61 6.89 0.49
N ILE A 347 -17.35 7.26 0.26
CA ILE A 347 -16.42 6.54 -0.62
C ILE A 347 -15.77 5.38 0.12
N LEU A 348 -15.50 5.55 1.43
CA LEU A 348 -14.97 4.49 2.29
C LEU A 348 -16.03 3.49 2.74
N ASN A 349 -17.32 3.82 2.66
CA ASN A 349 -18.41 2.91 3.03
C ASN A 349 -18.64 1.80 2.00
N VAL A 350 -18.53 0.54 2.44
CA VAL A 350 -18.90 -0.65 1.66
C VAL A 350 -20.38 -0.93 1.91
N ASP A 351 -21.24 -0.61 0.94
CA ASP A 351 -22.66 -0.93 1.06
C ASP A 351 -22.94 -2.35 0.59
N LEU A 352 -23.45 -3.18 1.50
CA LEU A 352 -23.85 -4.58 1.27
C LEU A 352 -25.36 -4.77 1.32
N ARG A 353 -26.14 -3.68 1.25
CA ARG A 353 -27.60 -3.73 1.23
C ARG A 353 -28.08 -4.30 -0.10
N THR A 354 -28.55 -5.54 -0.09
CA THR A 354 -29.27 -6.12 -1.22
C THR A 354 -30.71 -5.59 -1.23
N LYS A 355 -31.11 -4.87 -2.29
CA LYS A 355 -32.54 -4.64 -2.55
C LYS A 355 -33.17 -5.97 -2.94
N GLN A 356 -34.14 -6.46 -2.17
CA GLN A 356 -34.95 -7.60 -2.59
C GLN A 356 -35.94 -7.09 -3.65
N SER A 357 -35.72 -7.46 -4.90
CA SER A 357 -36.67 -7.21 -5.99
C SER A 357 -37.86 -8.18 -5.85
N GLY A 358 -39.01 -7.67 -5.38
CA GLY A 358 -40.27 -8.39 -5.44
C GLY A 358 -41.27 -7.99 -4.35
N GLY A 359 -42.13 -7.00 -4.65
CA GLY A 359 -43.35 -6.72 -3.87
C GLY A 359 -43.65 -5.22 -3.75
N PRO A 360 -44.86 -4.75 -4.13
CA PRO A 360 -45.28 -3.39 -3.82
C PRO A 360 -45.57 -3.32 -2.31
N CYS A 361 -45.13 -2.23 -1.67
CA CYS A 361 -45.16 -1.94 -0.23
C CYS A 361 -44.08 -2.60 0.66
N GLY A 362 -43.03 -1.83 0.96
CA GLY A 362 -42.20 -1.97 2.16
C GLY A 362 -40.72 -2.27 1.90
N GLU A 363 -39.87 -1.25 1.84
CA GLU A 363 -38.40 -1.38 1.79
C GLU A 363 -37.83 -1.92 3.12
N ASN A 364 -37.93 -3.23 3.36
CA ASN A 364 -37.26 -3.87 4.49
C ASN A 364 -35.76 -4.08 4.17
N THR A 365 -34.94 -3.10 4.56
CA THR A 365 -33.48 -3.14 4.41
C THR A 365 -32.87 -4.06 5.47
N LYS A 366 -32.49 -5.30 5.12
CA LYS A 366 -31.78 -6.22 6.03
C LYS A 366 -30.33 -6.40 5.57
N GLN A 367 -29.37 -6.20 6.47
CA GLN A 367 -27.95 -6.45 6.21
C GLN A 367 -27.73 -7.95 5.95
N ALA A 368 -27.02 -8.30 4.86
CA ALA A 368 -26.83 -9.70 4.47
C ALA A 368 -26.08 -10.50 5.55
N LYS A 369 -26.74 -11.48 6.18
CA LYS A 369 -26.13 -12.36 7.20
C LYS A 369 -24.97 -13.19 6.63
N ARG A 370 -25.05 -13.60 5.34
CA ARG A 370 -24.02 -14.40 4.65
C ARG A 370 -23.57 -13.69 3.37
N VAL A 371 -22.29 -13.35 3.30
CA VAL A 371 -21.66 -12.75 2.12
C VAL A 371 -21.22 -13.87 1.17
N ILE A 372 -21.88 -13.97 0.02
CA ILE A 372 -21.40 -14.79 -1.09
C ILE A 372 -20.36 -13.95 -1.81
N ALA A 373 -19.09 -14.37 -1.74
CA ALA A 373 -17.94 -13.62 -2.26
C ALA A 373 -18.17 -13.11 -3.68
N GLY A 374 -18.66 -13.98 -4.57
CA GLY A 374 -18.91 -13.61 -5.96
C GLY A 374 -19.98 -12.52 -6.13
N LYS A 375 -21.13 -12.69 -5.48
CA LYS A 375 -22.21 -11.69 -5.52
C LYS A 375 -21.79 -10.35 -4.92
N ALA A 376 -21.03 -10.38 -3.83
CA ALA A 376 -20.51 -9.16 -3.22
C ALA A 376 -19.51 -8.45 -4.13
N ALA A 377 -18.58 -9.18 -4.74
CA ALA A 377 -17.61 -8.61 -5.68
C ALA A 377 -18.29 -7.98 -6.91
N GLN A 378 -19.31 -8.64 -7.46
CA GLN A 378 -20.12 -8.10 -8.56
C GLN A 378 -20.89 -6.84 -8.15
N HIS A 379 -21.53 -6.87 -6.98
CA HIS A 379 -22.23 -5.70 -6.45
C HIS A 379 -21.29 -4.50 -6.25
N HIS A 380 -20.08 -4.72 -5.74
CA HIS A 380 -19.09 -3.64 -5.63
C HIS A 380 -18.64 -3.14 -7.00
N ARG A 381 -18.44 -4.02 -7.98
CA ARG A 381 -18.13 -3.61 -9.36
C ARG A 381 -19.23 -2.71 -9.92
N GLU A 382 -20.51 -3.06 -9.73
CA GLU A 382 -21.65 -2.25 -10.17
C GLU A 382 -21.70 -0.90 -9.44
N GLN A 383 -21.46 -0.85 -8.13
CA GLN A 383 -21.35 0.41 -7.39
C GLN A 383 -20.22 1.30 -7.89
N LEU A 384 -19.05 0.74 -8.18
CA LEU A 384 -17.90 1.48 -8.71
C LEU A 384 -18.15 2.05 -10.11
N LYS A 385 -19.01 1.42 -10.92
CA LYS A 385 -19.45 1.97 -12.22
C LYS A 385 -20.33 3.21 -12.04
N MET A 386 -21.16 3.23 -11.00
CA MET A 386 -22.06 4.36 -10.70
C MET A 386 -21.35 5.52 -10.00
N ARG A 387 -20.19 5.27 -9.39
CA ARG A 387 -19.42 6.27 -8.66
C ARG A 387 -18.29 6.82 -9.51
N ARG A 388 -18.06 8.13 -9.43
CA ARG A 388 -16.85 8.73 -10.00
C ARG A 388 -15.70 8.56 -9.02
N PRO A 389 -14.47 8.27 -9.49
CA PRO A 389 -13.28 8.37 -8.65
C PRO A 389 -13.12 9.80 -8.13
N ILE A 390 -12.44 9.94 -6.99
CA ILE A 390 -12.16 11.25 -6.41
C ILE A 390 -11.29 12.04 -7.38
N CYS A 391 -11.76 13.21 -7.79
CA CYS A 391 -10.95 14.19 -8.49
C CYS A 391 -9.90 14.72 -7.51
N CYS A 392 -8.68 14.20 -7.63
CA CYS A 392 -7.56 14.60 -6.80
C CYS A 392 -6.70 15.61 -7.55
N LEU A 393 -6.51 16.81 -6.99
CA LEU A 393 -5.63 17.82 -7.53
C LEU A 393 -4.33 17.85 -6.74
N TRP A 394 -3.23 17.71 -7.48
CA TRP A 394 -1.89 17.95 -6.96
C TRP A 394 -1.48 19.43 -7.13
N GLU A 395 -2.19 20.16 -7.99
CA GLU A 395 -1.95 21.56 -8.34
C GLU A 395 -3.01 22.48 -7.75
N GLY A 396 -2.58 23.66 -7.32
CA GLY A 396 -3.49 24.77 -7.06
C GLY A 396 -3.69 25.54 -8.36
N ALA A 397 -4.93 25.67 -8.82
CA ALA A 397 -5.25 26.71 -9.79
C ALA A 397 -4.99 28.08 -9.13
N ASP A 398 -4.44 29.04 -9.90
CA ASP A 398 -4.35 30.42 -9.44
C ASP A 398 -5.76 30.96 -9.21
N ILE A 399 -6.10 31.20 -7.94
CA ILE A 399 -7.36 31.81 -7.52
C ILE A 399 -7.31 33.27 -7.97
N LYS A 400 -7.71 33.53 -9.21
CA LYS A 400 -8.02 34.87 -9.72
C LYS A 400 -9.45 34.98 -10.27
N GLY A 401 -10.32 34.00 -10.00
CA GLY A 401 -11.66 33.97 -10.59
C GLY A 401 -12.77 33.31 -9.77
N GLU A 402 -12.56 33.02 -8.48
CA GLU A 402 -13.62 32.43 -7.63
C GLU A 402 -14.31 33.45 -6.71
N GLU A 403 -13.83 34.70 -6.61
CA GLU A 403 -14.50 35.75 -5.82
C GLU A 403 -15.80 36.30 -6.47
N GLU A 404 -16.09 35.99 -7.73
CA GLU A 404 -17.30 36.45 -8.42
C GLU A 404 -18.46 35.43 -8.40
N ALA A 405 -18.28 34.25 -7.82
CA ALA A 405 -19.30 33.18 -7.85
C ALA A 405 -20.14 33.04 -6.56
N GLU A 406 -19.80 33.74 -5.48
CA GLU A 406 -20.50 33.62 -4.18
C GLU A 406 -21.71 34.56 -4.00
N GLU A 407 -22.03 35.44 -4.94
CA GLU A 407 -23.19 36.35 -4.80
C GLU A 407 -24.54 35.77 -5.25
N ASN A 408 -24.58 34.63 -5.92
CA ASN A 408 -25.84 34.04 -6.40
C ASN A 408 -26.20 32.79 -5.59
N GLY A 409 -26.94 33.01 -4.49
CA GLY A 409 -27.40 31.97 -3.57
C GLY A 409 -28.29 30.90 -4.20
N GLU A 410 -27.67 29.81 -4.65
CA GLU A 410 -28.34 28.52 -4.87
C GLU A 410 -27.80 27.47 -3.89
N GLU A 411 -28.48 27.32 -2.76
CA GLU A 411 -28.32 26.17 -1.86
C GLU A 411 -28.84 24.89 -2.54
N GLY A 412 -27.92 24.00 -2.90
CA GLY A 412 -28.19 22.56 -3.04
C GLY A 412 -27.83 21.92 -4.38
N LYS A 413 -26.65 21.27 -4.43
CA LYS A 413 -26.40 19.92 -4.98
C LYS A 413 -24.90 19.59 -4.98
N LEU A 414 -24.51 18.64 -4.12
CA LEU A 414 -23.23 17.91 -4.06
C LEU A 414 -22.04 18.62 -4.74
N SER A 415 -21.33 19.45 -3.98
CA SER A 415 -20.12 20.12 -4.44
C SER A 415 -19.06 19.08 -4.81
N ASN A 416 -18.77 18.99 -6.10
CA ASN A 416 -17.67 18.25 -6.70
C ASN A 416 -16.34 18.97 -6.37
N GLN A 417 -16.04 19.13 -5.07
CA GLN A 417 -14.82 19.78 -4.59
C GLN A 417 -13.64 18.85 -4.84
N SER A 418 -12.85 19.19 -5.85
CA SER A 418 -11.56 18.57 -6.08
C SER A 418 -10.72 18.58 -4.80
N ARG A 419 -10.26 17.40 -4.37
CA ARG A 419 -9.48 17.25 -3.13
C ARG A 419 -8.02 17.55 -3.40
N ARG A 420 -7.42 18.45 -2.62
CA ARG A 420 -5.98 18.71 -2.69
C ARG A 420 -5.20 17.59 -1.99
N LEU A 421 -4.13 17.14 -2.62
CA LEU A 421 -3.25 16.11 -2.08
C LEU A 421 -1.95 16.70 -1.56
N CYS A 422 -1.51 16.20 -0.41
CA CYS A 422 -0.19 16.54 0.11
C CYS A 422 0.92 15.91 -0.74
N VAL A 423 1.85 16.74 -1.21
CA VAL A 423 2.98 16.32 -2.06
C VAL A 423 3.87 15.25 -1.40
N VAL A 424 3.96 15.21 -0.06
CA VAL A 424 4.79 14.26 0.69
C VAL A 424 4.05 12.95 0.99
N CYS A 425 2.95 12.98 1.76
CA CYS A 425 2.22 11.76 2.16
C CYS A 425 1.24 11.24 1.09
N GLY A 426 0.81 12.07 0.14
CA GLY A 426 -0.32 11.76 -0.75
C GLY A 426 -1.67 11.66 -0.04
N CYS A 427 -1.82 12.27 1.14
CA CYS A 427 -3.06 12.27 1.89
C CYS A 427 -3.95 13.47 1.52
N PHE A 428 -5.27 13.32 1.67
CA PHE A 428 -6.22 14.41 1.44
C PHE A 428 -5.99 15.53 2.44
N ILE A 429 -5.90 16.76 1.93
CA ILE A 429 -5.81 17.96 2.74
C ILE A 429 -7.20 18.58 2.83
N THR A 430 -7.61 18.87 4.05
CA THR A 430 -8.78 19.68 4.39
C THR A 430 -8.43 21.16 4.22
N CYS A 431 -9.34 21.99 3.73
CA CYS A 431 -9.09 23.41 3.42
C CYS A 431 -8.40 24.19 4.58
N ALA A 432 -8.71 23.84 5.83
CA ALA A 432 -8.14 24.46 7.02
C ALA A 432 -6.63 24.15 7.24
N ASP A 433 -6.11 23.07 6.65
CA ASP A 433 -4.74 22.57 6.88
C ASP A 433 -3.85 22.69 5.64
N GLU A 434 -4.26 23.55 4.71
CA GLU A 434 -3.59 23.78 3.46
C GLU A 434 -2.38 24.69 3.64
N HIS A 435 -1.20 24.11 3.48
CA HIS A 435 0.05 24.84 3.50
C HIS A 435 0.63 24.83 2.08
N PRO A 436 0.44 25.91 1.29
CA PRO A 436 0.97 25.99 -0.06
C PRO A 436 2.50 26.09 -0.03
N VAL A 437 3.14 25.38 -0.96
CA VAL A 437 4.60 25.43 -1.18
C VAL A 437 4.84 25.57 -2.67
N THR A 438 5.68 26.53 -3.06
CA THR A 438 6.10 26.70 -4.45
C THR A 438 7.30 25.82 -4.71
N LEU A 439 7.17 24.87 -5.63
CA LEU A 439 8.23 23.97 -6.05
C LEU A 439 8.54 24.20 -7.55
N ARG A 440 9.43 23.40 -8.14
CA ARG A 440 9.98 23.66 -9.49
C ARG A 440 8.94 23.60 -10.60
N PHE A 441 7.98 22.69 -10.48
CA PHE A 441 6.93 22.40 -11.44
C PHE A 441 5.58 23.01 -11.02
N GLY A 442 5.58 23.94 -10.06
CA GLY A 442 4.43 24.76 -9.73
C GLY A 442 4.07 24.78 -8.24
N ARG A 443 2.89 25.35 -7.95
CA ARG A 443 2.34 25.43 -6.59
C ARG A 443 1.80 24.05 -6.17
N ARG A 444 2.29 23.56 -5.04
CA ARG A 444 1.91 22.29 -4.41
C ARG A 444 1.41 22.55 -2.99
N PHE A 445 0.89 21.51 -2.33
CA PHE A 445 0.37 21.60 -0.96
C PHE A 445 1.00 20.56 -0.05
N VAL A 446 1.09 20.90 1.23
CA VAL A 446 1.62 20.05 2.29
C VAL A 446 0.62 20.02 3.43
N CYS A 447 0.30 18.83 3.96
CA CYS A 447 -0.51 18.73 5.18
C CYS A 447 0.33 19.11 6.42
N GLU A 448 -0.31 19.57 7.48
CA GLU A 448 0.34 19.99 8.74
C GLU A 448 1.39 18.97 9.26
N SER A 449 1.03 17.68 9.35
CA SER A 449 1.95 16.61 9.80
C SER A 449 3.18 16.39 8.89
N CYS A 450 3.10 16.80 7.61
CA CYS A 450 4.26 16.79 6.71
C CYS A 450 5.07 18.08 6.82
N LEU A 451 4.41 19.21 7.04
CA LEU A 451 5.08 20.48 7.29
C LEU A 451 5.93 20.41 8.57
N GLN A 452 5.36 19.92 9.67
CA GLN A 452 6.09 19.75 10.93
C GLN A 452 7.31 18.83 10.76
N LEU A 453 7.14 17.69 10.09
CA LEU A 453 8.24 16.77 9.80
C LEU A 453 9.39 17.44 9.03
N MET A 454 9.06 18.26 8.03
CA MET A 454 10.08 18.97 7.23
C MET A 454 10.77 20.08 8.03
N ASN A 455 10.02 20.80 8.87
CA ASN A 455 10.58 21.81 9.77
C ASN A 455 11.57 21.17 10.75
N ASP A 456 11.25 20.01 11.31
CA ASP A 456 12.16 19.26 12.20
C ASP A 456 13.47 18.87 11.51
N PHE A 457 13.40 18.45 10.25
CA PHE A 457 14.60 18.17 9.44
C PHE A 457 15.42 19.43 9.16
N ALA A 458 14.77 20.54 8.78
CA ALA A 458 15.43 21.80 8.52
C ALA A 458 16.13 22.37 9.76
N ASN A 459 15.46 22.32 10.92
CA ASN A 459 16.01 22.79 12.19
C ASN A 459 17.24 21.97 12.62
N THR A 460 17.20 20.66 12.41
CA THR A 460 18.34 19.78 12.71
C THR A 460 19.56 20.15 11.87
N ARG A 461 19.40 20.42 10.56
CA ARG A 461 20.49 20.85 9.67
C ARG A 461 21.04 22.24 10.04
N ARG A 462 20.18 23.19 10.43
CA ARG A 462 20.62 24.53 10.86
C ARG A 462 21.48 24.49 12.12
N ALA A 463 21.13 23.63 13.08
CA ALA A 463 21.92 23.47 14.30
C ALA A 463 23.36 22.99 14.03
N GLU A 464 23.63 22.38 12.87
CA GLU A 464 24.96 21.91 12.49
C GLU A 464 25.81 22.99 11.82
N ALA A 465 25.18 23.96 11.15
CA ALA A 465 25.84 24.96 10.32
C ALA A 465 26.50 26.12 11.12
N GLY A 466 26.32 26.15 12.45
CA GLY A 466 27.20 26.85 13.39
C GLY A 466 27.65 28.28 13.01
N THR A 467 26.79 29.12 12.45
CA THR A 467 27.15 30.51 12.12
C THR A 467 26.21 31.52 12.77
N GLU A 468 26.83 32.45 13.50
CA GLU A 468 26.30 33.72 13.96
C GLU A 468 25.65 34.49 12.80
N SER A 469 24.34 34.38 12.69
CA SER A 469 23.51 35.47 12.17
C SER A 469 22.17 35.41 12.88
N GLU A 470 22.15 35.96 14.10
CA GLU A 470 20.96 36.63 14.59
C GLU A 470 20.59 37.73 13.59
N ARG A 471 19.65 37.42 12.69
CA ARG A 471 18.60 38.28 12.12
C ARG A 471 18.00 37.60 10.89
N ILE A 472 16.70 37.82 10.68
CA ILE A 472 15.81 37.33 9.59
C ILE A 472 15.16 35.97 9.96
N LEU A 473 13.89 35.81 10.38
CA LEU A 473 12.65 36.62 10.31
C LEU A 473 11.74 36.30 11.51
N THR A 474 11.33 37.32 12.26
CA THR A 474 10.05 37.34 12.99
C THR A 474 8.98 37.89 12.06
N ASP A 475 8.65 37.16 11.00
CA ASP A 475 7.53 37.49 10.12
C ASP A 475 6.74 36.19 9.83
N PRO A 476 5.48 36.09 10.30
CA PRO A 476 4.62 34.93 10.01
C PRO A 476 4.29 34.77 8.52
N ALA A 477 4.72 35.70 7.64
CA ALA A 477 4.55 35.61 6.19
C ALA A 477 5.59 34.75 5.45
N VAL A 478 6.62 34.19 6.11
CA VAL A 478 7.66 33.38 5.46
C VAL A 478 7.56 31.89 5.83
N HIS A 479 6.46 31.27 5.41
CA HIS A 479 6.33 29.80 5.36
C HIS A 479 6.92 29.18 4.06
N SER A 480 7.63 29.96 3.24
CA SER A 480 7.93 29.65 1.82
C SER A 480 9.42 29.45 1.46
N ALA A 481 10.29 29.12 2.40
CA ALA A 481 11.69 28.85 2.07
C ALA A 481 12.16 27.47 2.57
N VAL A 482 11.45 26.41 2.18
CA VAL A 482 12.13 25.12 2.05
C VAL A 482 12.92 25.18 0.75
N THR A 483 14.24 25.17 0.84
CA THR A 483 15.17 25.35 -0.27
C THR A 483 14.86 24.38 -1.41
N THR A 484 14.31 24.91 -2.52
CA THR A 484 13.99 24.18 -3.76
C THR A 484 15.25 24.01 -4.62
N GLY A 485 16.24 23.30 -4.11
CA GLY A 485 17.45 22.92 -4.85
C GLY A 485 17.27 21.61 -5.66
N PRO A 486 18.07 21.38 -6.71
CA PRO A 486 18.16 20.07 -7.36
C PRO A 486 18.69 19.03 -6.36
N GLY A 487 18.11 17.82 -6.35
CA GLY A 487 18.55 16.75 -5.45
C GLY A 487 18.11 16.91 -3.99
N THR A 488 17.05 17.69 -3.72
CA THR A 488 16.49 17.81 -2.37
C THR A 488 15.43 16.73 -2.10
N MET A 489 15.13 16.45 -0.83
CA MET A 489 14.04 15.54 -0.46
C MET A 489 12.72 15.94 -1.16
N LEU A 490 12.42 17.25 -1.23
CA LEU A 490 11.18 17.74 -1.82
C LEU A 490 11.13 17.55 -3.34
N SER A 491 12.27 17.64 -4.05
CA SER A 491 12.27 17.38 -5.49
C SER A 491 11.85 15.94 -5.79
N ALA A 492 12.26 14.97 -4.96
CA ALA A 492 11.83 13.58 -5.12
C ALA A 492 10.30 13.42 -5.00
N PHE A 493 9.68 14.07 -4.00
CA PHE A 493 8.22 14.04 -3.84
C PHE A 493 7.48 14.80 -4.95
N GLU A 494 8.08 15.86 -5.47
CA GLU A 494 7.56 16.61 -6.60
C GLU A 494 7.56 15.77 -7.89
N SER A 495 8.69 15.11 -8.19
CA SER A 495 8.81 14.21 -9.36
C SER A 495 7.80 13.08 -9.31
N LEU A 496 7.64 12.42 -8.16
CA LEU A 496 6.60 11.38 -7.98
C LEU A 496 5.18 11.91 -8.17
N THR A 497 4.95 13.17 -7.82
CA THR A 497 3.67 13.84 -8.02
C THR A 497 3.40 14.08 -9.50
N THR A 498 4.39 14.59 -10.23
CA THR A 498 4.32 14.78 -11.68
C THR A 498 4.09 13.46 -12.41
N THR A 499 4.84 12.40 -12.06
CA THR A 499 4.65 11.06 -12.63
C THR A 499 3.24 10.53 -12.39
N MET A 500 2.72 10.69 -11.16
CA MET A 500 1.33 10.31 -10.85
C MET A 500 0.31 11.08 -11.70
N GLN A 501 0.49 12.40 -11.88
CA GLN A 501 -0.40 13.21 -12.73
C GLN A 501 -0.39 12.72 -14.18
N MET A 502 0.78 12.43 -14.75
CA MET A 502 0.91 11.94 -16.12
C MET A 502 0.23 10.59 -16.32
N LEU A 503 0.47 9.63 -15.42
CA LEU A 503 -0.12 8.29 -15.50
C LEU A 503 -1.66 8.32 -15.45
N VAL A 504 -2.22 9.27 -14.71
CA VAL A 504 -3.66 9.40 -14.53
C VAL A 504 -4.28 10.16 -15.69
N ALA A 505 -3.65 11.24 -16.15
CA ALA A 505 -4.12 12.02 -17.30
C ALA A 505 -4.18 11.18 -18.59
N ALA A 506 -3.24 10.25 -18.79
CA ALA A 506 -3.23 9.32 -19.92
C ALA A 506 -4.53 8.50 -20.04
N THR A 507 -5.23 8.26 -18.94
CA THR A 507 -6.52 7.53 -18.94
C THR A 507 -7.74 8.41 -19.23
N GLY A 508 -7.60 9.74 -19.11
CA GLY A 508 -8.69 10.71 -19.29
C GLY A 508 -8.85 11.22 -20.73
N ASN A 509 -7.79 11.18 -21.53
CA ASN A 509 -7.78 11.65 -22.91
C ASN A 509 -7.77 10.47 -23.89
N SER A 510 -8.94 10.03 -24.32
CA SER A 510 -9.10 9.43 -25.65
C SER A 510 -10.20 10.20 -26.37
N PRO A 511 -9.87 10.87 -27.50
CA PRO A 511 -9.92 10.16 -28.77
C PRO A 511 -8.74 10.41 -29.75
N SER A 512 -8.50 9.38 -30.58
CA SER A 512 -7.93 9.36 -31.96
C SER A 512 -6.51 9.88 -32.27
N LEU A 513 -5.67 8.93 -32.72
CA LEU A 513 -4.59 8.95 -33.74
C LEU A 513 -3.66 10.18 -33.89
N ALA A 514 -2.34 9.95 -33.77
CA ALA A 514 -1.37 9.81 -34.87
C ALA A 514 0.07 9.89 -34.32
N GLY A 515 0.97 9.02 -34.80
CA GLY A 515 2.31 8.83 -34.23
C GLY A 515 3.35 9.89 -34.61
N ASN A 516 4.49 9.88 -33.92
CA ASN A 516 5.79 9.54 -34.51
C ASN A 516 6.86 9.29 -33.42
N ASP A 517 7.88 8.53 -33.82
CA ASP A 517 9.02 7.97 -33.10
C ASP A 517 9.87 8.88 -32.20
N GLY A 518 10.59 8.27 -31.25
CA GLY A 518 11.82 8.86 -30.70
C GLY A 518 12.38 8.32 -29.37
N THR A 519 12.83 7.05 -29.36
CA THR A 519 13.98 6.50 -28.59
C THR A 519 14.25 6.92 -27.13
N GLY A 520 14.06 5.96 -26.21
CA GLY A 520 14.71 5.89 -24.89
C GLY A 520 14.71 4.43 -24.42
N GLU A 521 15.90 3.88 -24.16
CA GLU A 521 16.12 2.45 -23.91
C GLU A 521 15.45 1.94 -22.63
N ASP A 522 14.33 1.23 -22.78
CA ASP A 522 13.76 0.38 -21.74
C ASP A 522 14.66 -0.84 -21.52
N ARG A 523 15.14 -1.02 -20.29
CA ARG A 523 15.59 -2.34 -19.79
C ARG A 523 14.39 -3.26 -19.59
N CYS A 524 13.75 -3.63 -20.69
CA CYS A 524 12.79 -4.72 -20.75
C CYS A 524 13.57 -6.02 -20.90
N VAL A 525 13.65 -6.83 -19.85
CA VAL A 525 14.04 -8.25 -20.00
C VAL A 525 12.89 -8.95 -20.74
N ARG A 526 12.92 -8.89 -22.08
CA ARG A 526 12.17 -9.80 -22.96
C ARG A 526 12.89 -11.14 -22.99
N ARG A 527 12.20 -12.23 -22.68
CA ARG A 527 12.46 -13.52 -23.32
C ARG A 527 11.19 -14.10 -23.94
N ARG A 528 11.44 -14.70 -25.10
CA ARG A 528 10.54 -15.11 -26.17
C ARG A 528 9.44 -16.06 -25.69
N LEU A 529 8.20 -15.73 -26.03
CA LEU A 529 7.15 -16.74 -26.23
C LEU A 529 7.59 -17.62 -27.41
N SER A 530 7.53 -18.93 -27.22
CA SER A 530 7.74 -19.92 -28.27
C SER A 530 6.80 -19.66 -29.46
N ALA A 531 7.33 -19.82 -30.66
CA ALA A 531 6.64 -19.59 -31.93
C ALA A 531 5.74 -20.77 -32.32
N HIS A 532 4.77 -21.12 -31.47
CA HIS A 532 3.72 -22.07 -31.83
C HIS A 532 2.36 -21.49 -31.45
N GLY A 533 1.48 -21.35 -32.45
CA GLY A 533 0.12 -20.87 -32.27
C GLY A 533 -0.73 -21.92 -31.56
N ALA A 534 -1.70 -21.47 -30.77
CA ALA A 534 -2.64 -22.31 -30.02
C ALA A 534 -3.52 -23.23 -30.90
N GLU A 535 -3.44 -23.08 -32.22
CA GLU A 535 -4.20 -23.84 -33.21
C GLU A 535 -3.66 -25.25 -33.45
N GLU A 536 -2.39 -25.53 -33.10
CA GLU A 536 -1.78 -26.88 -33.23
C GLU A 536 -2.22 -27.89 -32.14
N TYR A 537 -2.97 -27.47 -31.12
CA TYR A 537 -3.44 -28.32 -30.02
C TYR A 537 -4.94 -28.64 -30.05
N ILE A 538 -5.64 -28.27 -31.13
CA ILE A 538 -7.03 -28.65 -31.32
C ILE A 538 -7.06 -30.01 -32.00
N LEU A 539 -7.44 -31.05 -31.24
CA LEU A 539 -7.81 -32.34 -31.79
C LEU A 539 -8.91 -32.13 -32.84
N GLN A 540 -8.62 -32.50 -34.09
CA GLN A 540 -9.62 -32.61 -35.15
C GLN A 540 -10.67 -33.62 -34.70
N THR A 541 -11.90 -33.15 -34.52
CA THR A 541 -13.07 -34.02 -34.46
C THR A 541 -13.50 -34.26 -35.90
N ASP A 542 -12.91 -35.29 -36.51
CA ASP A 542 -13.51 -35.93 -37.67
C ASP A 542 -14.14 -37.22 -37.16
N ASP A 543 -15.46 -37.27 -37.14
CA ASP A 543 -16.27 -38.46 -37.43
C ASP A 543 -17.75 -38.07 -37.45
N GLY A 544 -18.19 -37.64 -38.63
CA GLY A 544 -19.43 -38.09 -39.29
C GLY A 544 -20.76 -37.92 -38.55
N GLU A 545 -21.43 -36.79 -38.82
CA GLU A 545 -22.87 -36.84 -39.06
C GLU A 545 -23.12 -37.59 -40.38
N LYS A 546 -23.71 -38.79 -40.28
CA LYS A 546 -24.62 -39.28 -41.32
C LYS A 546 -25.96 -39.54 -40.65
N ASP A 547 -26.93 -38.73 -41.06
CA ASP A 547 -28.36 -38.90 -40.83
C ASP A 547 -28.81 -40.35 -41.05
N SER A 548 -29.43 -40.95 -40.03
CA SER A 548 -30.55 -41.92 -40.08
C SER A 548 -31.03 -42.24 -38.67
#